data_AF-X1JXR4-F1
#
_entry.id   AF-X1JXR4-F1
#
_cell.length_a   1.000
_cell.length_b   1.000
_cell.length_c   1.000
_cell.angle_alpha   90.00
_cell.angle_beta   90.00
_cell.angle_gamma   90.00
#
_symmetry.space_group_name_H-M   'P 1'
#
loop_
_entity.id
_entity.type
_entity.pdbx_description
1 polymer ?
#
loop_
_entity_poly.entity_id
_entity_poly.type
_entity_poly.pdbx_seq_one_letter_code
_entity_poly.pdbx_strand_id
1 'polypeptide(L)' 'MRLLVDSANINNNDIVLEVGCGTGSLAEALIEKAGMVLAVELDRTLAEIAKSRKTKRIGLLTSA' A
#
# COMPACT_ATOMS: atom_id res chain seq x y z
N MET A 1 8.25 10.84 2.15
CA MET A 1 7.99 9.44 1.71
C MET A 1 9.26 8.59 1.69
N ARG A 2 10.30 8.98 0.92
CA ARG A 2 11.53 8.18 0.73
C ARG A 2 12.21 7.74 2.04
N LEU A 3 12.39 8.65 3.00
CA LEU A 3 12.96 8.32 4.33
C LEU A 3 12.18 7.22 5.06
N LEU A 4 10.86 7.22 4.99
CA LEU A 4 10.01 6.24 5.68
C LEU A 4 10.19 4.84 5.05
N VAL A 5 10.17 4.78 3.72
CA VAL A 5 10.35 3.52 2.98
C VAL A 5 11.77 2.97 3.14
N ASP A 6 12.79 3.84 3.09
CA ASP A 6 14.19 3.42 3.24
C ASP A 6 14.51 3.00 4.69
N SER A 7 13.92 3.66 5.70
CA SER A 7 14.13 3.30 7.11
C SER A 7 13.43 2.01 7.52
N ALA A 8 12.40 1.58 6.77
CA ALA A 8 11.65 0.36 7.06
C ALA A 8 12.44 -0.92 6.71
N ASN A 9 13.58 -0.80 6.01
CA ASN A 9 14.47 -1.92 5.65
C ASN A 9 13.75 -3.11 4.98
N ILE A 10 12.75 -2.80 4.14
CA ILE A 10 11.91 -3.76 3.43
C ILE A 10 12.69 -4.36 2.25
N ASN A 11 12.50 -5.65 2.01
CA ASN A 11 13.00 -6.38 0.85
C ASN A 11 11.88 -7.17 0.14
N ASN A 12 12.23 -7.85 -0.95
CA ASN A 12 11.27 -8.53 -1.83
C ASN A 12 10.65 -9.80 -1.23
N ASN A 13 11.13 -10.28 -0.09
CA ASN A 13 10.52 -11.39 0.64
C ASN A 13 9.46 -10.92 1.65
N ASP A 14 9.33 -9.62 1.87
CA ASP A 14 8.41 -9.07 2.85
C ASP A 14 7.00 -8.83 2.26
N ILE A 15 6.00 -9.03 3.11
CA ILE A 15 4.61 -8.62 2.87
C ILE A 15 4.31 -7.45 3.81
N VAL A 16 3.93 -6.31 3.25
CA VAL A 16 3.69 -5.08 4.01
C VAL A 16 2.19 -4.82 4.14
N LEU A 17 1.72 -4.57 5.37
CA LEU A 17 0.36 -4.10 5.63
C LEU A 17 0.39 -2.58 5.87
N GLU A 18 -0.25 -1.81 4.99
CA GLU A 18 -0.46 -0.38 5.19
C GLU A 18 -1.87 -0.12 5.74
N VAL A 19 -1.95 0.40 6.96
CA VAL A 19 -3.22 0.76 7.60
C VAL A 19 -3.52 2.23 7.35
N GLY A 20 -4.69 2.53 6.79
CA GLY A 20 -5.10 3.89 6.43
C GLY A 20 -4.33 4.41 5.22
N CYS A 21 -4.39 3.70 4.09
CA CYS A 21 -3.58 4.02 2.91
C CYS A 21 -4.00 5.32 2.21
N GLY A 22 -5.14 5.91 2.59
CA GLY A 22 -5.71 7.08 1.94
C GLY A 22 -5.86 6.83 0.45
N THR A 23 -5.20 7.66 -0.37
CA THR A 23 -5.21 7.54 -1.84
C THR A 23 -4.19 6.54 -2.41
N GLY A 24 -3.41 5.85 -1.56
CA GLY A 24 -2.52 4.74 -1.95
C GLY A 24 -1.10 5.13 -2.40
N SER A 25 -0.66 6.37 -2.19
CA SER A 25 0.66 6.83 -2.64
C SER A 25 1.84 6.15 -1.93
N LEU A 26 1.67 5.77 -0.65
CA LEU A 26 2.72 5.05 0.09
C LEU A 26 2.74 3.56 -0.31
N ALA A 27 1.60 2.92 -0.54
CA ALA A 27 1.53 1.56 -1.08
C ALA A 27 2.33 1.41 -2.39
N GLU A 28 2.24 2.39 -3.29
CA GLU A 28 3.06 2.43 -4.51
C GLU A 28 4.55 2.53 -4.22
N ALA A 29 4.96 3.40 -3.29
CA ALA A 29 6.36 3.53 -2.93
C ALA A 29 6.91 2.27 -2.23
N LEU A 30 6.08 1.59 -1.43
CA LEU A 30 6.45 0.35 -0.73
C LEU A 30 6.63 -0.82 -1.71
N ILE A 31 5.81 -0.92 -2.77
CA ILE A 31 5.89 -2.06 -3.70
C ILE A 31 7.13 -2.07 -4.60
N GLU A 32 7.85 -0.94 -4.67
CA GLU A 32 9.15 -0.88 -5.33
C GLU A 32 10.18 -1.79 -4.65
N LYS A 33 10.02 -2.05 -3.33
CA LYS A 33 10.92 -2.89 -2.53
C LYS A 33 10.27 -4.18 -2.05
N ALA A 34 8.99 -4.14 -1.65
CA ALA A 34 8.27 -5.28 -1.08
C ALA A 34 7.94 -6.37 -2.11
N GLY A 35 7.77 -7.60 -1.63
CA GLY A 35 7.21 -8.68 -2.45
C GLY A 35 5.72 -8.45 -2.73
N MET A 36 5.00 -7.96 -1.72
CA MET A 36 3.57 -7.63 -1.80
C MET A 36 3.23 -6.52 -0.80
N VAL A 37 2.24 -5.69 -1.16
CA VAL A 37 1.65 -4.71 -0.26
C VAL A 37 0.15 -4.97 -0.16
N LEU A 38 -0.37 -5.02 1.07
CA LEU A 38 -1.79 -5.04 1.37
C LEU A 38 -2.16 -3.71 2.01
N ALA A 39 -2.93 -2.91 1.29
CA ALA A 39 -3.42 -1.63 1.79
C ALA A 39 -4.82 -1.79 2.40
N VAL A 40 -5.09 -1.07 3.48
CA VAL A 40 -6.40 -1.02 4.14
C VAL A 40 -6.87 0.42 4.20
N GLU A 41 -8.09 0.67 3.74
CA GLU A 41 -8.74 1.98 3.89
C GLU A 41 -10.20 1.81 4.26
N LEU A 42 -10.64 2.57 5.26
CA LEU A 42 -12.01 2.55 5.75
C LEU A 42 -12.89 3.56 5.00
N ASP A 43 -12.33 4.73 4.68
CA ASP A 43 -13.05 5.74 3.92
C ASP A 43 -13.28 5.25 2.49
N ARG A 44 -14.55 5.02 2.13
CA ARG A 44 -14.93 4.49 0.83
C ARG A 44 -14.51 5.40 -0.32
N THR A 45 -14.54 6.71 -0.14
CA THR A 45 -14.17 7.67 -1.18
C THR A 45 -12.67 7.57 -1.47
N LEU A 46 -11.84 7.54 -0.43
CA LEU A 46 -10.40 7.37 -0.57
C LEU A 46 -10.04 5.99 -1.12
N ALA A 47 -10.75 4.95 -0.67
CA ALA A 47 -10.57 3.60 -1.17
C ALA A 47 -10.85 3.49 -2.69
N GLU A 48 -11.90 4.13 -3.20
CA GLU A 48 -12.15 4.18 -4.66
C GLU A 48 -10.99 4.84 -5.41
N ILE A 49 -10.40 5.90 -4.86
CA ILE A 49 -9.23 6.54 -5.46
C ILE A 49 -8.03 5.57 -5.44
N ALA A 50 -7.78 4.91 -4.30
CA ALA A 50 -6.69 3.95 -4.14
C ALA A 50 -6.81 2.72 -5.04
N LYS A 51 -8.03 2.31 -5.42
CA LYS A 51 -8.25 1.19 -6.37
C LYS A 51 -7.55 1.41 -7.71
N SER A 52 -7.41 2.66 -8.16
CA SER A 52 -6.69 2.98 -9.41
C SER A 52 -5.21 2.60 -9.38
N ARG A 53 -4.63 2.48 -8.17
CA ARG A 53 -3.23 2.11 -7.92
C ARG A 53 -3.04 0.62 -7.66
N LYS A 54 -4.12 -0.15 -7.61
CA LYS A 54 -4.08 -1.60 -7.38
C LYS A 54 -3.31 -2.28 -8.52
N THR A 55 -2.47 -3.25 -8.18
CA THR A 55 -1.72 -4.06 -9.16
C THR A 55 -1.78 -5.53 -8.77
N LYS A 56 -1.11 -6.41 -9.53
CA LYS A 56 -0.94 -7.81 -9.12
C LYS A 56 -0.22 -7.97 -7.77
N ARG A 57 0.59 -6.99 -7.37
CA ARG A 57 1.36 -7.02 -6.12
C ARG A 57 0.88 -6.03 -5.05
N ILE A 58 -0.09 -5.18 -5.38
CA ILE A 58 -0.77 -4.30 -4.41
C ILE A 58 -2.21 -4.76 -4.28
N GLY A 59 -2.58 -5.28 -3.12
CA GLY A 59 -3.97 -5.55 -2.73
C GLY A 59 -4.58 -4.37 -1.98
N LEU A 60 -5.90 -4.21 -2.06
CA LEU A 60 -6.66 -3.23 -1.27
C LEU A 60 -7.80 -3.97 -0.57
N LEU A 61 -7.87 -3.82 0.75
CA LEU A 61 -8.99 -4.23 1.59
C LEU A 61 -9.77 -2.99 2.01
N THR A 62 -11.09 -3.09 1.89
CA THR A 62 -12.02 -2.01 2.26
C THR A 62 -13.10 -2.59 3.16
N SER A 63 -13.83 -1.72 3.86
CA SER A 63 -15.10 -2.12 4.45
C SER A 63 -16.09 -2.56 3.35
N ALA A 64 -16.96 -3.52 3.68
CA ALA A 64 -18.08 -3.93 2.82
C ALA A 64 -19.10 -2.80 2.67
#